data_AF-A0A3B0NZV0-F1
#
_entry.id   AF-A0A3B0NZV0-F1
#
_cell.length_a   1.000
_cell.length_b   1.000
_cell.length_c   1.000
_cell.angle_alpha   90.00
_cell.angle_beta   90.00
_cell.angle_gamma   90.00
#
_symmetry.space_group_name_H-M   'P 1'
#
loop_
_entity.id
_entity.type
_entity.pdbx_description
1 polymer ?
#
loop_
_entity_poly.entity_id
_entity_poly.type
_entity_poly.pdbx_seq_one_letter_code
_entity_poly.pdbx_strand_id
1 'polypeptide(L)'
;MVTPGKKATKYIDKFGKEKTTFDFNLSNLDATEITQIGYHHNKDEFRIITFPKTIKKVPNKLPSIITSLEEAFKNNQNEKIEGIEDW
;
A
#
# COMPACT_ATOMS: atom_id res chain seq x y z
N MET A 1 -22.96 -11.19 8.62
CA MET A 1 -21.54 -11.54 8.38
C MET A 1 -20.95 -10.41 7.55
N VAL A 2 -20.00 -9.65 8.09
CA VAL A 2 -19.25 -8.67 7.27
C VAL A 2 -18.30 -9.51 6.42
N THR A 3 -18.48 -9.54 5.10
CA THR A 3 -17.50 -10.20 4.23
C THR A 3 -16.19 -9.45 4.40
N PRO A 4 -15.10 -10.07 4.89
CA PRO A 4 -13.83 -9.36 5.05
C PRO A 4 -13.33 -8.95 3.67
N GLY A 5 -13.48 -7.68 3.31
CA GLY A 5 -13.02 -7.16 2.03
C GLY A 5 -11.50 -7.17 1.99
N LYS A 6 -10.92 -7.90 1.03
CA LYS A 6 -9.50 -7.79 0.69
C LYS A 6 -9.36 -7.25 -0.73
N LYS A 7 -8.41 -6.35 -0.93
CA LYS A 7 -8.01 -5.88 -2.26
C LYS A 7 -6.53 -6.10 -2.43
N ALA A 8 -6.13 -6.65 -3.58
CA ALA A 8 -4.73 -6.86 -3.90
C ALA A 8 -4.00 -5.52 -4.11
N THR A 9 -2.74 -5.48 -3.70
CA THR A 9 -1.83 -4.38 -4.03
C THR A 9 -1.20 -4.65 -5.39
N LYS A 10 -1.06 -3.60 -6.19
CA LYS A 10 -0.24 -3.60 -7.39
C LYS A 10 0.92 -2.64 -7.26
N TYR A 11 2.09 -3.06 -7.72
CA TYR A 11 3.33 -2.30 -7.60
C TYR A 11 4.26 -2.58 -8.77
N ILE A 12 5.19 -1.65 -9.01
CA ILE A 12 6.28 -1.81 -9.98
C ILE A 12 7.51 -2.34 -9.25
N ASP A 13 7.98 -3.52 -9.65
CA ASP A 13 9.22 -4.10 -9.09
C ASP A 13 10.48 -3.39 -9.62
N LYS A 14 11.64 -3.72 -9.04
CA LYS A 14 12.95 -3.18 -9.46
C LYS A 14 13.31 -3.40 -10.95
N PHE A 15 12.59 -4.28 -11.66
CA PHE A 15 12.79 -4.52 -13.09
C PHE A 15 11.78 -3.75 -13.96
N GLY A 16 10.97 -2.87 -13.36
CA GLY A 16 9.94 -2.11 -14.06
C GLY A 16 8.69 -2.93 -14.40
N LYS A 17 8.51 -4.12 -13.79
CA LYS A 17 7.36 -4.99 -14.08
C LYS A 17 6.26 -4.80 -13.04
N GLU A 18 5.02 -4.64 -13.50
CA GLU A 18 3.86 -4.67 -12.61
C GLU A 18 3.69 -6.06 -11.99
N LYS A 19 3.54 -6.08 -10.67
CA LYS A 19 3.23 -7.26 -9.86
C LYS A 19 1.94 -7.03 -9.10
N THR A 20 1.32 -8.13 -8.68
CA THR A 20 0.10 -8.11 -7.88
C THR A 20 0.28 -9.08 -6.72
N THR A 21 -0.08 -8.67 -5.51
CA THR A 21 -0.01 -9.51 -4.32
C THR A 21 -1.15 -9.24 -3.35
N PHE A 22 -1.48 -10.23 -2.52
CA PHE A 22 -2.39 -10.11 -1.39
C PHE A 22 -1.64 -10.08 -0.05
N ASP A 23 -0.30 -10.07 -0.07
CA ASP A 23 0.50 -9.98 1.15
C ASP A 23 0.24 -8.66 1.88
N PHE A 24 0.15 -8.73 3.20
CA PHE A 24 -0.12 -7.56 4.05
C PHE A 24 1.14 -6.77 4.41
N ASN A 25 2.32 -7.33 4.16
CA ASN A 25 3.60 -6.71 4.47
C ASN A 25 4.58 -6.86 3.31
N LEU A 26 4.88 -5.74 2.66
CA LEU A 26 5.78 -5.64 1.51
C LEU A 26 7.12 -5.01 1.88
N SER A 27 7.42 -4.82 3.17
CA SER A 27 8.58 -4.07 3.65
C SER A 27 9.94 -4.64 3.22
N ASN A 28 9.98 -5.92 2.82
CA ASN A 28 11.17 -6.61 2.31
C ASN A 28 11.28 -6.62 0.78
N LEU A 29 10.30 -6.03 0.07
CA LEU A 29 10.34 -5.91 -1.38
C LEU A 29 11.18 -4.71 -1.81
N ASP A 30 11.76 -4.83 -3.00
CA ASP A 30 12.42 -3.74 -3.70
C ASP A 30 11.50 -3.25 -4.83
N ALA A 31 10.71 -2.24 -4.49
CA ALA A 31 9.71 -1.63 -5.36
C ALA A 31 9.55 -0.15 -5.00
N THR A 32 9.46 0.71 -6.02
CA THR A 32 9.49 2.17 -5.85
C THR A 32 8.14 2.84 -6.07
N GLU A 33 7.18 2.13 -6.70
CA GLU A 33 5.86 2.67 -7.04
C GLU A 33 4.72 1.70 -6.73
N ILE A 34 3.68 2.19 -6.06
CA ILE A 34 2.38 1.53 -5.89
C ILE A 34 1.44 2.08 -6.94
N THR A 35 0.88 1.21 -7.78
CA THR A 35 -0.12 1.58 -8.81
C THR A 35 -1.55 1.29 -8.34
N GLN A 36 -1.73 0.42 -7.35
CA GLN A 36 -3.01 0.16 -6.71
C GLN A 36 -2.84 -0.13 -5.22
N ILE A 37 -3.58 0.62 -4.39
CA ILE A 37 -3.64 0.41 -2.94
C ILE A 37 -4.47 -0.85 -2.64
N GLY A 38 -3.80 -1.86 -2.08
CA GLY A 38 -4.44 -3.01 -1.45
C GLY A 38 -4.71 -2.77 0.03
N TYR A 39 -5.67 -3.52 0.55
CA TYR A 39 -6.11 -3.42 1.94
C TYR A 39 -6.73 -4.72 2.41
N HIS A 40 -6.82 -4.86 3.72
CA HIS A 40 -7.53 -5.97 4.36
C HIS A 40 -8.42 -5.45 5.48
N HIS A 41 -9.51 -6.17 5.72
CA HIS A 41 -10.40 -5.92 6.83
C HIS A 41 -9.87 -6.64 8.09
N ASN A 42 -9.66 -5.92 9.18
CA ASN A 42 -9.30 -6.45 10.49
C ASN A 42 -10.21 -5.83 11.55
N LYS A 43 -11.01 -6.67 12.22
CA LYS A 43 -12.05 -6.24 13.17
C LYS A 43 -13.01 -5.23 12.53
N ASP A 44 -12.86 -3.95 12.86
CA ASP A 44 -13.69 -2.83 12.40
C ASP A 44 -12.92 -1.86 11.49
N GLU A 45 -11.71 -2.24 11.06
CA GLU A 45 -10.84 -1.39 10.25
C GLU A 45 -10.53 -1.99 8.88
N PHE A 46 -10.54 -1.15 7.86
CA PHE A 46 -9.92 -1.45 6.57
C PHE A 46 -8.52 -0.84 6.57
N ARG A 47 -7.55 -1.72 6.82
CA ARG A 47 -6.13 -1.37 6.95
C ARG A 47 -5.45 -1.49 5.61
N ILE A 48 -4.71 -0.46 5.25
CA ILE A 48 -3.75 -0.52 4.14
C ILE A 48 -2.62 -1.49 4.50
N ILE A 49 -1.99 -2.07 3.48
CA ILE A 49 -0.82 -2.94 3.70
C ILE A 49 0.43 -2.12 4.06
N THR A 50 1.44 -2.75 4.66
CA THR A 50 2.75 -2.13 4.84
C THR A 50 3.50 -2.10 3.51
N PHE A 51 3.82 -0.90 3.02
CA PHE A 51 4.53 -0.72 1.75
C PHE A 51 6.02 -1.10 1.84
N PRO A 52 6.68 -1.32 0.68
CA PRO A 52 8.13 -1.39 0.59
C PRO A 52 8.78 -0.16 1.23
N LYS A 53 9.88 -0.36 1.96
CA LYS A 53 10.62 0.74 2.60
C LYS A 53 11.20 1.74 1.60
N THR A 54 11.40 1.30 0.36
CA THR A 54 11.93 2.09 -0.75
C THR A 54 10.86 2.83 -1.55
N ILE A 55 9.58 2.79 -1.14
CA ILE A 55 8.49 3.40 -1.89
C ILE A 55 8.63 4.93 -1.99
N LYS A 56 8.52 5.46 -3.21
CA LYS A 56 8.64 6.89 -3.54
C LYS A 56 7.37 7.47 -4.13
N LYS A 57 6.48 6.62 -4.66
CA LYS A 57 5.27 7.03 -5.36
C LYS A 57 4.11 6.11 -5.02
N VAL A 58 2.96 6.71 -4.79
CA VAL A 58 1.70 6.04 -4.53
C VAL A 58 0.57 6.69 -5.35
N PRO A 59 -0.60 6.04 -5.52
CA PRO A 59 -1.71 6.66 -6.23
C PRO A 59 -2.16 7.92 -5.49
N ASN A 60 -2.55 8.97 -6.20
CA ASN A 60 -2.96 10.24 -5.59
C ASN A 60 -4.35 10.23 -4.92
N LYS A 61 -4.99 9.07 -4.82
CA LYS A 61 -6.32 8.94 -4.22
C LYS A 61 -6.33 7.76 -3.27
N LEU A 62 -6.53 8.04 -1.99
CA LEU A 62 -6.80 7.02 -1.00
C LEU A 62 -8.19 6.40 -1.24
N PRO A 63 -8.34 5.06 -1.32
CA PRO A 63 -9.65 4.45 -1.41
C PRO A 63 -10.50 4.84 -0.20
N SER A 64 -11.71 5.34 -0.42
CA SER A 64 -12.58 5.88 0.64
C SER A 64 -13.02 4.87 1.71
N ILE A 65 -12.79 3.58 1.46
CA ILE A 65 -13.06 2.51 2.42
C ILE A 65 -11.96 2.38 3.48
N ILE A 66 -10.75 2.89 3.21
CA ILE A 66 -9.61 2.79 4.15
C ILE A 66 -9.92 3.63 5.38
N THR A 67 -9.84 2.98 6.54
CA THR A 67 -10.04 3.65 7.84
C THR A 67 -8.74 3.72 8.65
N SER A 68 -7.67 3.08 8.18
CA SER A 68 -6.40 3.02 8.90
C SER A 68 -5.20 2.97 7.94
N LEU A 69 -4.31 3.94 8.13
CA LEU A 69 -2.97 4.02 7.51
C LEU A 69 -1.86 3.52 8.45
N GLU A 70 -2.25 2.87 9.55
CA GLU A 70 -1.31 2.34 10.53
C GLU A 70 -0.28 1.45 9.82
N GLU A 71 1.01 1.72 10.03
CA GLU A 71 2.14 0.98 9.46
C GLU A 71 2.32 1.08 7.93
N ALA A 72 1.50 1.85 7.20
CA ALA A 72 1.56 1.94 5.74
C ALA A 72 2.98 2.26 5.23
N PHE A 73 3.62 3.23 5.86
CA PHE A 73 4.96 3.74 5.52
C PHE A 73 5.99 3.43 6.61
N LYS A 74 5.78 2.38 7.41
CA LYS A 74 6.69 2.04 8.51
C LYS A 74 8.12 1.85 7.97
N ASN A 75 9.06 2.62 8.51
CA ASN A 75 10.47 2.62 8.10
C ASN A 75 10.70 2.98 6.62
N ASN A 76 9.83 3.79 6.02
CA ASN A 76 10.12 4.35 4.70
C ASN A 76 11.44 5.15 4.74
N GLN A 77 12.26 5.00 3.70
CA GLN A 77 13.61 5.55 3.62
C GLN A 77 13.68 6.90 2.89
N ASN A 78 12.57 7.34 2.31
CA ASN A 78 12.48 8.57 1.53
C ASN A 78 11.85 9.69 2.35
N GLU A 79 12.37 10.91 2.22
CA GLU A 79 11.82 12.11 2.86
C GLU A 79 10.48 12.55 2.25
N LYS A 80 10.24 12.16 0.99
CA LYS A 80 9.06 12.53 0.21
C LYS A 80 8.50 11.31 -0.50
N ILE A 81 7.17 11.26 -0.57
CA ILE A 81 6.41 10.25 -1.31
C ILE A 81 5.43 11.01 -2.19
N GLU A 82 5.56 10.87 -3.51
CA GLU A 82 4.66 11.50 -4.49
C GLU A 82 3.27 10.84 -4.45
N GLY A 83 2.22 11.67 -4.48
CA GLY A 83 0.83 11.27 -4.49
C GLY A 83 0.19 11.16 -3.10
N ILE A 84 0.96 11.22 -2.00
CA ILE A 84 0.39 11.16 -0.65
C ILE A 84 -0.24 12.50 -0.23
N GLU A 85 0.16 13.61 -0.86
CA GLU A 85 -0.30 14.96 -0.59
C GLU A 85 -1.81 15.16 -0.81
N ASP A 86 -2.44 14.28 -1.60
CA ASP A 86 -3.85 14.32 -1.99
C ASP A 86 -4.72 13.30 -1.21
N TRP A 87 -4.18 12.63 -0.18
CA TRP A 87 -4.85 11.56 0.56
C TRP A 87 -5.82 12.03 1.64
#